data_AF-A0AA88YCA6-F1
#
_entry.id   AF-A0AA88YCA6-F1
#
_cell.length_a   1.000
_cell.length_b   1.000
_cell.length_c   1.000
_cell.angle_alpha   90.00
_cell.angle_beta   90.00
_cell.angle_gamma   90.00
#
_symmetry.space_group_name_H-M   'P 1'
#
loop_
_entity.id
_entity.type
_entity.pdbx_description
1 polymer ?
#
loop_
_entity_poly.entity_id
_entity_poly.type
_entity_poly.pdbx_seq_one_letter_code
_entity_poly.pdbx_strand_id
1 'polypeptide(L)'
;FLQLISVGASLAGIRRAIGTCQHSNDCSSPASCCRDNTGHALVDQQGGFGPFRPGLGSQSSGTCSSDVGKEGDVCDYACKCGAGLECYRPVSGVCCPPMKCYNATWVHHQKTYWSNCMSDPKCFLPP
;
A
#
# COMPACT_ATOMS: atom_id res chain seq x y z
N PHE A 1 -4.28 -59.36 12.46
CA PHE A 1 -4.96 -58.16 11.96
C PHE A 1 -5.01 -57.13 13.07
N LEU A 2 -4.16 -56.09 13.01
CA LEU A 2 -4.45 -54.71 13.40
C LEU A 2 -3.16 -53.90 13.17
N GLN A 3 -3.14 -53.12 12.08
CA GLN A 3 -2.07 -52.19 11.75
C GLN A 3 -2.33 -50.87 12.50
N LEU A 4 -1.41 -50.47 13.38
CA LEU A 4 -1.34 -49.12 13.93
C LEU A 4 -0.51 -48.27 12.95
N ILE A 5 -1.20 -47.52 12.09
CA ILE A 5 -0.56 -46.56 11.20
C ILE A 5 -0.30 -45.29 12.02
N SER A 6 0.96 -45.12 12.42
CA SER A 6 1.50 -43.85 12.90
C SER A 6 1.54 -42.84 11.76
N VAL A 7 0.55 -41.95 11.68
CA VAL A 7 0.60 -40.80 10.77
C VAL A 7 1.50 -39.75 11.43
N GLY A 8 2.79 -39.80 11.07
CA GLY A 8 3.72 -38.71 11.31
C GLY A 8 3.27 -37.49 10.51
N ALA A 9 2.72 -36.49 11.19
CA ALA A 9 2.38 -35.22 10.58
C ALA A 9 3.67 -34.51 10.16
N SER A 10 3.89 -34.43 8.85
CA SER A 10 4.95 -33.63 8.25
C SER A 10 4.79 -32.17 8.67
N LEU A 11 5.75 -31.64 9.43
CA LEU A 11 5.97 -30.21 9.62
C LEU A 11 6.48 -29.60 8.30
N ALA A 12 5.65 -29.61 7.27
CA ALA A 12 5.82 -28.71 6.14
C ALA A 12 5.31 -27.34 6.62
N GLY A 13 6.24 -26.45 6.95
CA GLY A 13 5.92 -25.06 7.26
C GLY A 13 4.95 -24.52 6.21
N ILE A 14 3.75 -24.17 6.67
CA ILE A 14 2.69 -23.62 5.82
C ILE A 14 3.23 -22.31 5.28
N ARG A 15 3.78 -22.33 4.06
CA ARG A 15 3.84 -21.13 3.22
C ARG A 15 2.39 -20.76 2.98
N ARG A 16 1.88 -19.82 3.79
CA ARG A 16 0.53 -19.27 3.67
C ARG A 16 0.27 -18.97 2.22
N ALA A 17 -0.85 -19.46 1.70
CA ALA A 17 -1.23 -19.30 0.31
C ALA A 17 -1.09 -17.84 -0.11
N ILE A 18 -0.10 -17.62 -0.96
CA ILE A 18 0.14 -16.41 -1.71
C ILE A 18 -0.97 -16.36 -2.75
N GLY A 19 -2.14 -15.85 -2.35
CA GLY A 19 -3.30 -15.73 -3.24
C GLY A 19 -2.99 -14.76 -4.37
N THR A 20 -3.33 -15.11 -5.61
CA THR A 20 -3.36 -14.13 -6.70
C THR A 20 -4.45 -13.11 -6.43
N CYS A 21 -4.18 -11.85 -6.72
CA CYS A 21 -5.13 -10.76 -6.51
C CYS A 21 -5.13 -9.83 -7.73
N GLN A 22 -6.23 -9.14 -7.97
CA GLN A 22 -6.29 -8.01 -8.90
C GLN A 22 -6.31 -6.69 -8.14
N HIS A 23 -6.91 -6.72 -6.95
CA HIS A 23 -7.00 -5.61 -6.01
C HIS A 23 -6.59 -6.07 -4.61
N SER A 24 -6.14 -5.15 -3.76
CA SER A 24 -5.81 -5.46 -2.36
C SER A 24 -7.01 -5.99 -1.55
N ASN A 25 -8.21 -5.69 -2.04
CA ASN A 25 -9.51 -6.13 -1.51
C ASN A 25 -9.70 -7.65 -1.65
N ASP A 26 -9.03 -8.27 -2.62
CA ASP A 26 -9.04 -9.72 -2.85
C ASP A 26 -8.20 -10.46 -1.79
N CYS A 27 -7.38 -9.72 -1.06
CA CYS A 27 -6.42 -10.27 -0.13
C CYS A 27 -6.99 -10.33 1.30
N SER A 28 -6.83 -11.49 1.93
CA SER A 28 -7.29 -11.74 3.31
C SER A 28 -6.16 -11.55 4.32
N SER A 29 -6.53 -11.16 5.55
CA SER A 29 -5.58 -11.05 6.66
C SER A 29 -4.78 -12.36 6.85
N PRO A 30 -3.44 -12.29 7.05
CA PRO A 30 -2.64 -11.10 7.34
C PRO A 30 -1.98 -10.44 6.11
N ALA A 31 -2.18 -10.96 4.91
CA ALA A 31 -1.60 -10.41 3.69
C ALA A 31 -2.65 -9.52 3.03
N SER A 32 -2.68 -8.22 3.35
CA SER A 32 -3.72 -7.30 2.86
C SER A 32 -3.32 -6.51 1.61
N CYS A 33 -2.08 -6.60 1.15
CA CYS A 33 -1.58 -5.79 0.04
C CYS A 33 -1.40 -6.61 -1.22
N CYS A 34 -2.04 -6.23 -2.32
CA CYS A 34 -1.79 -6.82 -3.62
C CYS A 34 -0.53 -6.21 -4.23
N ARG A 35 0.47 -7.01 -4.58
CA ARG A 35 1.73 -6.55 -5.17
C ARG A 35 2.00 -7.22 -6.50
N ASP A 36 2.55 -6.49 -7.46
CA ASP A 36 3.02 -7.07 -8.72
C ASP A 36 4.29 -7.91 -8.52
N ASN A 37 4.78 -8.52 -9.60
CA ASN A 37 5.97 -9.37 -9.55
C ASN A 37 7.27 -8.62 -9.21
N THR A 38 7.26 -7.28 -9.24
CA THR A 38 8.39 -6.43 -8.84
C THR A 38 8.28 -5.94 -7.40
N GLY A 39 7.20 -6.29 -6.72
CA GLY A 39 6.92 -5.90 -5.34
C GLY A 39 6.22 -4.55 -5.22
N HIS A 40 5.80 -3.92 -6.32
CA HIS A 40 5.05 -2.67 -6.26
C HIS A 40 3.59 -2.93 -5.93
N ALA A 41 3.01 -2.08 -5.07
CA ALA A 41 1.62 -2.19 -4.67
C ALA A 41 0.68 -1.88 -5.85
N LEU A 42 -0.25 -2.80 -6.10
CA LEU A 42 -1.41 -2.60 -6.95
C LEU A 42 -2.49 -1.92 -6.09
N VAL A 43 -2.43 -0.59 -6.04
CA VAL A 43 -3.42 0.21 -5.31
C VAL A 43 -4.54 0.68 -6.22
N ASP A 44 -5.76 0.67 -5.69
CA ASP A 44 -6.86 1.41 -6.27
C ASP A 44 -6.61 2.89 -5.97
N GLN A 45 -6.25 3.69 -6.98
CA GLN A 45 -5.94 5.11 -6.75
C GLN A 45 -7.16 5.85 -6.17
N GLN A 46 -7.17 6.07 -4.85
CA GLN A 46 -8.13 6.96 -4.21
C GLN A 46 -7.76 8.41 -4.55
N GLY A 47 -8.38 8.98 -5.59
CA GLY A 47 -8.20 10.41 -5.93
C GLY A 47 -8.48 10.82 -7.37
N GLY A 48 -8.76 9.90 -8.30
CA GLY A 48 -9.11 10.29 -9.67
C GLY A 48 -10.58 10.71 -9.79
N PHE A 49 -10.85 11.95 -10.23
CA PHE A 49 -12.09 12.23 -10.95
C PHE A 49 -11.99 11.55 -12.33
N GLY A 50 -12.58 10.37 -12.45
CA GLY A 50 -12.70 9.63 -13.71
C GLY A 50 -11.69 8.48 -13.88
N PRO A 51 -11.92 7.59 -14.87
CA PRO A 51 -11.24 6.31 -15.04
C PRO A 51 -9.82 6.42 -15.63
N PHE A 52 -9.15 7.56 -15.44
CA PHE A 52 -7.81 7.79 -15.96
C PHE A 52 -6.79 7.13 -15.04
N ARG A 53 -6.42 5.90 -15.39
CA ARG A 53 -5.20 5.23 -14.96
C ARG A 53 -4.02 5.96 -15.62
N PRO A 54 -3.25 6.83 -14.94
CA PRO A 54 -2.04 7.39 -15.55
C PRO A 54 -1.05 6.23 -15.56
N GLY A 55 -0.79 5.71 -16.76
CA GLY A 55 -0.20 4.39 -16.96
C GLY A 55 1.14 4.18 -16.26
N LEU A 56 1.27 3.02 -15.64
CA LEU A 56 2.52 2.26 -15.45
C LEU A 56 2.07 0.79 -15.37
N GLY A 57 2.19 0.07 -16.49
CA GLY A 57 2.06 -1.39 -16.60
C GLY A 57 0.96 -2.05 -15.77
N SER A 58 -0.29 -2.05 -16.26
CA SER A 58 -1.38 -2.82 -15.65
C SER A 58 -1.10 -4.33 -15.78
N GLN A 59 -0.22 -4.88 -14.93
CA GLN A 59 -0.37 -6.28 -14.55
C GLN A 59 -1.74 -6.37 -13.89
N SER A 60 -2.67 -7.00 -14.59
CA SER A 60 -4.06 -7.23 -14.15
C SER A 60 -4.16 -8.20 -12.97
N SER A 61 -3.03 -8.75 -12.54
CA SER A 61 -2.93 -9.65 -11.41
C SER A 61 -1.58 -9.49 -10.73
N GLY A 62 -1.60 -9.44 -9.41
CA GLY A 62 -0.47 -9.56 -8.52
C GLY A 62 -0.66 -10.69 -7.54
N THR A 63 0.03 -10.56 -6.42
CA THR A 63 0.16 -11.52 -5.36
C THR A 63 -0.13 -10.83 -4.02
N CYS A 64 -0.98 -11.43 -3.21
CA CYS A 64 -1.23 -10.96 -1.85
C CYS A 64 0.03 -11.12 -1.00
N SER A 65 0.46 -10.02 -0.40
CA SER A 65 1.64 -9.96 0.46
C SER A 65 1.33 -9.26 1.78
N SER A 66 2.02 -9.71 2.82
CA SER A 66 2.09 -9.04 4.13
C SER A 66 3.26 -8.05 4.23
N ASP A 67 4.03 -7.88 3.15
CA ASP A 67 5.18 -6.98 3.13
C ASP A 67 4.72 -5.53 3.24
N VAL A 68 5.41 -4.79 4.09
CA VAL A 68 5.20 -3.35 4.27
C VAL A 68 5.99 -2.55 3.24
N GLY A 69 5.43 -1.42 2.81
CA GLY A 69 6.04 -0.51 1.83
C GLY A 69 7.27 0.21 2.38
N LYS A 70 8.23 0.46 1.49
CA LYS A 70 9.44 1.26 1.73
C LYS A 70 9.19 2.73 1.42
N GLU A 71 10.12 3.60 1.77
CA GLU A 71 10.02 5.02 1.43
C GLU A 71 9.93 5.22 -0.10
N GLY A 72 8.97 6.03 -0.52
CA GLY A 72 8.65 6.26 -1.94
C GLY A 72 7.65 5.26 -2.55
N ASP A 73 7.39 4.12 -1.91
CA ASP A 73 6.38 3.17 -2.37
C ASP A 73 4.99 3.79 -2.30
N VAL A 74 4.15 3.43 -3.26
CA VAL A 74 2.72 3.77 -3.23
C VAL A 74 2.03 3.00 -2.11
N CYS A 75 1.14 3.67 -1.39
CA CYS A 75 0.46 3.11 -0.23
C CYS A 75 -1.01 3.51 -0.19
N ASP A 76 -1.80 2.74 0.56
CA ASP A 76 -3.21 3.01 0.80
C ASP A 76 -3.66 2.37 2.13
N TYR A 77 -4.97 2.15 2.29
CA TYR A 77 -5.53 1.54 3.48
C TYR A 77 -5.14 0.05 3.63
N ALA A 78 -4.80 -0.65 2.55
CA ALA A 78 -4.52 -2.08 2.52
C ALA A 78 -3.01 -2.37 2.44
N CYS A 79 -2.27 -1.54 1.70
CA CYS A 79 -0.82 -1.52 1.56
C CYS A 79 -0.17 -0.53 2.52
N LYS A 80 0.19 -1.02 3.70
CA LYS A 80 0.79 -0.22 4.79
C LYS A 80 2.25 0.09 4.57
N CYS A 81 2.70 1.23 5.09
CA CYS A 81 4.11 1.61 5.15
C CYS A 81 4.83 0.90 6.29
N GLY A 82 6.15 0.72 6.14
CA GLY A 82 7.01 0.14 7.16
C GLY A 82 7.21 1.05 8.38
N ALA A 83 7.93 0.54 9.37
CA ALA A 83 8.22 1.28 10.59
C ALA A 83 8.95 2.60 10.31
N GLY A 84 8.53 3.68 10.98
CA GLY A 84 9.09 5.02 10.80
C GLY A 84 8.59 5.77 9.55
N LEU A 85 7.70 5.15 8.76
CA LEU A 85 7.10 5.74 7.58
C LEU A 85 5.59 5.94 7.77
N GLU A 86 5.06 6.96 7.10
CA GLU A 86 3.64 7.27 7.08
C GLU A 86 3.14 7.41 5.65
N CYS A 87 1.93 6.89 5.39
CA CYS A 87 1.28 7.02 4.10
C CYS A 87 0.69 8.43 3.96
N TYR A 88 1.24 9.23 3.05
CA TYR A 88 0.89 10.65 2.93
C TYR A 88 0.78 11.09 1.47
N ARG A 89 -0.11 12.04 1.22
CA ARG A 89 -0.24 12.77 -0.05
C ARG A 89 0.26 14.20 0.18
N PRO A 90 1.39 14.60 -0.44
CA PRO A 90 1.82 15.99 -0.43
C PRO A 90 0.74 16.91 -1.01
N VAL A 91 0.59 18.10 -0.43
CA VAL A 91 -0.23 19.15 -1.03
C VAL A 91 0.48 19.66 -2.28
N SER A 92 -0.20 19.58 -3.43
CA SER A 92 0.26 20.04 -4.74
C SER A 92 -0.91 20.67 -5.50
N GLY A 93 -0.64 21.58 -6.44
CA GLY A 93 -1.71 22.09 -7.31
C GLY A 93 -1.98 21.20 -8.52
N VAL A 94 -1.15 20.19 -8.77
CA VAL A 94 -1.55 19.05 -9.62
C VAL A 94 -2.60 18.21 -8.89
N CYS A 95 -3.71 17.91 -9.57
CA CYS A 95 -4.71 17.02 -9.00
C CYS A 95 -4.13 15.62 -8.84
N CYS A 96 -4.17 15.24 -7.58
CA CYS A 96 -4.40 13.88 -7.13
C CYS A 96 -3.21 12.92 -7.29
N PRO A 97 -1.99 13.33 -6.88
CA PRO A 97 -0.87 12.40 -6.86
C PRO A 97 -1.19 11.21 -5.95
N PRO A 98 -0.66 10.01 -6.25
CA PRO A 98 -0.85 8.85 -5.39
C PRO A 98 -0.26 9.11 -4.00
N MET A 99 -0.88 8.54 -2.97
CA MET A 99 -0.28 8.50 -1.65
C MET A 99 0.98 7.63 -1.69
N LYS A 100 2.03 8.07 -1.00
CA LYS A 100 3.28 7.33 -0.90
C LYS A 100 3.75 7.27 0.55
N CYS A 101 4.60 6.30 0.84
CA CYS A 101 5.27 6.19 2.12
C CYS A 101 6.39 7.23 2.22
N TYR A 102 6.31 8.10 3.22
CA TYR A 102 7.34 9.09 3.51
C TYR A 102 7.79 8.95 4.96
N ASN A 103 8.98 9.47 5.28
CA ASN A 103 9.43 9.61 6.65
C ASN A 103 8.35 10.26 7.55
N ALA A 104 7.98 9.61 8.66
CA ALA A 104 6.88 10.06 9.52
C ALA A 104 7.14 11.43 10.16
N THR A 105 8.39 11.74 10.52
CA THR A 105 8.76 13.07 11.04
C THR A 105 8.57 14.15 9.98
N TRP A 106 8.95 13.87 8.73
CA TRP A 106 8.71 14.79 7.63
C TRP A 106 7.21 14.97 7.37
N VAL A 107 6.41 13.89 7.37
CA VAL A 107 4.95 13.96 7.21
C VAL A 107 4.33 14.82 8.32
N HIS A 108 4.78 14.66 9.56
CA HIS A 108 4.34 15.49 10.67
C HIS A 108 4.63 16.98 10.42
N HIS A 109 5.84 17.33 9.97
CA HIS A 109 6.18 18.71 9.63
C HIS A 109 5.31 19.25 8.49
N GLN A 110 5.05 18.45 7.45
CA GLN A 110 4.17 18.84 6.34
C GLN A 110 2.76 19.11 6.80
N LYS A 111 2.17 18.20 7.59
CA LYS A 111 0.81 18.37 8.13
C LYS A 111 0.70 19.63 8.97
N THR A 112 1.68 19.90 9.84
CA THR A 112 1.72 21.11 10.67
C THR A 112 1.84 22.36 9.81
N TYR A 113 2.74 22.37 8.83
CA TYR A 113 2.91 23.48 7.91
C TYR A 113 1.61 23.79 7.16
N TRP A 114 0.99 22.78 6.52
CA TRP A 114 -0.22 22.98 5.74
C TRP A 114 -1.42 23.34 6.60
N SER A 115 -1.54 22.78 7.81
CA SER A 115 -2.59 23.18 8.76
C SER A 115 -2.50 24.67 9.11
N ASN A 116 -1.29 25.17 9.34
CA ASN A 116 -1.06 26.59 9.64
C ASN A 116 -1.27 27.46 8.40
N CYS A 117 -0.75 27.03 7.25
CA CYS A 117 -0.88 27.73 5.97
C CYS A 117 -2.37 27.88 5.60
N MET A 118 -3.16 26.81 5.67
CA MET A 118 -4.59 26.87 5.33
C MET A 118 -5.42 27.80 6.24
N SER A 119 -4.87 28.20 7.39
CA SER A 119 -5.48 29.16 8.31
C SER A 119 -4.99 30.60 8.08
N ASP A 120 -3.93 30.80 7.28
CA ASP A 120 -3.35 32.10 6.95
C ASP A 120 -3.90 32.60 5.60
N PRO A 121 -4.56 33.78 5.55
CA PRO A 121 -5.03 34.36 4.28
C PRO A 121 -3.92 34.69 3.28
N LYS A 122 -2.64 34.69 3.70
CA LYS A 122 -1.46 34.91 2.84
C LYS A 122 -0.82 33.61 2.35
N CYS A 123 -1.37 32.45 2.71
CA CYS A 123 -0.84 31.18 2.27
C CYS A 123 -0.90 31.04 0.75
N PHE A 124 0.26 30.78 0.15
CA PHE A 124 0.36 30.44 -1.26
C PHE A 124 0.24 28.93 -1.43
N LEU A 125 -0.83 28.51 -2.10
CA LEU A 125 -0.99 27.13 -2.50
C LEU A 125 -0.01 26.81 -3.64
N PRO A 126 0.58 25.60 -3.65
CA PRO A 126 1.47 25.18 -4.71
C PRO A 126 0.70 25.12 -6.03
N PRO A 127 1.34 25.45 -7.16
CA PRO A 127 0.74 25.41 -8.49
C PRO A 127 0.41 23.98 -8.94
#